data_AF-A0AAA9Z9R8-F1
#
_entry.id   AF-A0AAA9Z9R8-F1
#
_cell.length_a   1.000
_cell.length_b   1.000
_cell.length_c   1.000
_cell.angle_alpha   90.00
_cell.angle_beta   90.00
_cell.angle_gamma   90.00
#
_symmetry.space_group_name_H-M   'P 1'
#
loop_
_entity.id
_entity.type
_entity.pdbx_description
1 polymer ?
#
loop_
_entity_poly.entity_id
_entity_poly.type
_entity_poly.pdbx_seq_one_letter_code
_entity_poly.pdbx_strand_id
1 'polypeptide(L)'
;MNNWDFLPRKVGRASLQQIRLLYDRPIINLEQRNPRLFQLVALKLGVVKKLRQKLIQMRRYLMVCRIADELRLVRENIGDRRHLMQNVDMYSVADLVGVENGTLLDFLRKVLVAFERHIRNCVICSGKAYICEVCNNDEILFPFDDAAVACTRCNSISHRSCHARKNQSCLKCTRLRIREQQMRNEILDAANGN
;
A
#
# COMPACT_ATOMS: atom_id res chain seq x y z
N MET A 1 -8.86 9.11 22.50
CA MET A 1 -9.49 8.07 21.67
C MET A 1 -9.28 6.72 22.34
N ASN A 2 -9.77 6.58 23.57
CA ASN A 2 -9.59 5.33 24.32
C ASN A 2 -10.74 4.37 24.04
N ASN A 3 -11.91 4.91 23.66
CA ASN A 3 -13.09 4.17 23.23
C ASN A 3 -13.43 4.58 21.79
N TRP A 4 -13.89 3.62 20.99
CA TRP A 4 -14.43 3.84 19.64
C TRP A 4 -15.86 4.39 19.75
N ASP A 5 -15.98 5.61 20.28
CA ASP A 5 -17.24 6.30 20.58
C ASP A 5 -17.42 7.50 19.65
N PHE A 6 -18.55 7.52 18.93
CA PHE A 6 -18.93 8.58 17.99
C PHE A 6 -20.18 9.34 18.45
N LEU A 7 -20.65 9.13 19.69
CA LEU A 7 -21.79 9.86 20.22
C LEU A 7 -21.47 11.36 20.33
N PRO A 8 -22.34 12.25 19.81
CA PRO A 8 -22.15 13.69 19.94
C PRO A 8 -22.08 14.12 21.41
N ARG A 9 -21.14 15.03 21.72
CA ARG A 9 -20.98 15.64 23.04
C ARG A 9 -21.11 17.15 22.92
N LYS A 10 -21.64 17.79 23.97
CA LYS A 10 -21.62 19.26 24.07
C LYS A 10 -20.17 19.73 24.21
N VAL A 11 -19.78 20.71 23.41
CA VAL A 11 -18.44 21.33 23.42
C VAL A 11 -18.57 22.85 23.36
N GLY A 12 -17.55 23.56 23.83
CA GLY A 12 -17.48 25.02 23.70
C GLY A 12 -17.41 25.47 22.23
N ARG A 13 -17.83 26.71 21.95
CA ARG A 13 -17.86 27.26 20.57
C ARG A 13 -16.49 27.24 19.90
N ALA A 14 -15.44 27.62 20.62
CA ALA A 14 -14.06 27.60 20.11
C ALA A 14 -13.62 26.18 19.73
N SER A 15 -13.87 25.20 20.60
CA SER A 15 -13.56 23.79 20.32
C SER A 15 -14.35 23.27 19.11
N LEU A 16 -15.63 23.63 18.98
CA LEU A 16 -16.44 23.25 17.82
C LEU A 16 -15.86 23.81 16.51
N GLN A 17 -15.44 25.07 16.51
CA GLN A 17 -14.81 25.70 15.35
C GLN A 17 -13.50 24.99 14.98
N GLN A 18 -12.68 24.65 15.98
CA GLN A 18 -11.44 23.91 15.76
C GLN A 18 -11.70 22.51 15.20
N ILE A 19 -12.69 21.77 15.72
CA ILE A 19 -13.07 20.46 15.19
C ILE A 19 -13.47 20.55 13.73
N ARG A 20 -14.26 21.58 13.36
CA ARG A 20 -14.69 21.80 11.96
C ARG A 20 -13.51 22.05 11.03
N LEU A 21 -12.54 22.87 11.43
CA LEU A 21 -11.35 23.18 10.61
C LEU A 21 -10.45 21.96 10.39
N LEU A 22 -10.45 21.02 11.34
CA LEU A 22 -9.60 19.83 11.31
C LEU A 22 -10.32 18.57 10.83
N TYR A 23 -11.63 18.65 10.55
CA TYR A 23 -12.48 17.47 10.34
C TYR A 23 -11.96 16.55 9.23
N ASP A 24 -11.57 17.14 8.09
CA ASP A 24 -11.03 16.42 6.92
C ASP A 24 -9.50 16.34 6.90
N ARG A 25 -8.82 16.92 7.90
CA ARG A 25 -7.35 16.95 7.95
C ARG A 25 -6.81 15.63 8.53
N PRO A 26 -5.91 14.91 7.82
CA PRO A 26 -5.38 13.63 8.28
C PRO A 26 -4.29 13.82 9.34
N ILE A 27 -4.69 14.15 10.57
CA ILE A 27 -3.78 14.49 11.67
C ILE A 27 -3.74 13.43 12.79
N ILE A 28 -4.48 12.33 12.62
CA ILE A 28 -4.59 11.27 13.63
C ILE A 28 -3.76 10.07 13.17
N ASN A 29 -2.61 9.85 13.80
CA ASN A 29 -1.92 8.57 13.72
C ASN A 29 -2.59 7.59 14.70
N LEU A 30 -3.43 6.69 14.19
CA LEU A 30 -4.22 5.79 15.04
C LEU A 30 -3.34 4.76 15.77
N GLU A 31 -2.35 4.17 15.09
CA GLU A 31 -1.50 3.12 15.69
C GLU A 31 -0.64 3.68 16.81
N GLN A 32 -0.08 4.87 16.62
CA GLN A 32 0.70 5.53 17.66
C GLN A 32 -0.17 5.95 18.85
N ARG A 33 -1.41 6.42 18.60
CA ARG A 33 -2.29 6.94 19.67
C ARG A 33 -2.95 5.84 20.48
N ASN A 34 -3.36 4.73 19.87
CA ASN A 34 -4.00 3.63 20.59
C ASN A 34 -3.82 2.29 19.84
N PRO A 35 -2.70 1.58 20.07
CA PRO A 35 -2.45 0.27 19.45
C PRO A 35 -3.54 -0.77 19.75
N ARG A 36 -4.16 -0.71 20.93
CA ARG A 36 -5.22 -1.66 21.36
C ARG A 36 -6.53 -1.46 20.61
N LEU A 37 -6.74 -0.28 20.03
CA LEU A 37 -7.96 0.02 19.27
C LEU A 37 -8.02 -0.79 17.96
N PHE A 38 -6.86 -1.10 17.37
CA PHE A 38 -6.78 -2.05 16.26
C PHE A 38 -7.09 -3.49 16.66
N GLN A 39 -7.11 -3.84 17.94
CA GLN A 39 -7.54 -5.17 18.40
C GLN A 39 -9.06 -5.20 18.65
N LEU A 40 -9.63 -4.11 19.18
CA LEU A 40 -11.06 -4.01 19.51
C LEU A 40 -11.95 -3.72 18.28
N VAL A 41 -11.46 -2.93 17.33
CA VAL A 41 -12.16 -2.57 16.08
C VAL A 41 -11.44 -3.16 14.86
N ALA A 42 -10.69 -4.23 15.11
CA ALA A 42 -9.80 -4.90 14.16
C ALA A 42 -10.48 -5.21 12.83
N LEU A 43 -11.75 -5.61 12.87
CA LEU A 43 -12.45 -6.05 11.67
C LEU A 43 -12.71 -4.89 10.69
N LYS A 44 -13.26 -3.76 11.16
CA LYS A 44 -13.53 -2.60 10.28
C LYS A 44 -12.24 -1.89 9.87
N LEU A 45 -11.38 -1.55 10.85
CA LEU A 45 -10.14 -0.83 10.60
C LEU A 45 -9.12 -1.68 9.84
N GLY A 46 -9.02 -2.97 10.12
CA GLY A 46 -8.09 -3.88 9.44
C GLY A 46 -8.41 -4.02 7.96
N VAL A 47 -9.69 -4.12 7.59
CA VAL A 47 -10.11 -4.15 6.18
C VAL A 47 -9.75 -2.83 5.49
N VAL A 48 -10.10 -1.68 6.10
CA VAL A 48 -9.76 -0.35 5.55
C VAL A 48 -8.24 -0.19 5.40
N LYS A 49 -7.47 -0.60 6.40
CA LYS A 49 -6.00 -0.58 6.36
C LYS A 49 -5.47 -1.41 5.20
N LYS A 50 -5.98 -2.64 5.01
CA LYS A 50 -5.59 -3.51 3.89
C LYS A 50 -5.89 -2.87 2.53
N LEU A 51 -7.07 -2.25 2.36
CA LEU A 51 -7.42 -1.57 1.10
C LEU A 51 -6.52 -0.35 0.84
N ARG A 52 -6.21 0.44 1.87
CA ARG A 52 -5.27 1.56 1.75
C ARG A 52 -3.84 1.12 1.41
N GLN A 53 -3.38 -0.01 1.96
CA GLN A 53 -2.09 -0.61 1.57
C GLN A 53 -2.05 -0.96 0.08
N LYS A 54 -3.13 -1.57 -0.45
CA LYS A 54 -3.26 -1.82 -1.89
C LYS A 54 -3.22 -0.52 -2.70
N LEU A 55 -3.91 0.54 -2.26
CA LEU A 55 -3.86 1.85 -2.93
C LEU A 55 -2.44 2.45 -2.94
N ILE A 56 -1.69 2.34 -1.85
CA ILE A 56 -0.29 2.81 -1.79
C ILE A 56 0.59 2.05 -2.79
N GLN A 57 0.35 0.75 -2.99
CA GLN A 57 1.06 -0.03 -4.00
C GLN A 57 0.64 0.41 -5.42
N MET A 58 -0.66 0.57 -5.68
CA MET A 58 -1.18 1.06 -6.96
C MET A 58 -0.67 2.47 -7.31
N ARG A 59 -0.49 3.35 -6.31
CA ARG A 59 0.06 4.71 -6.48
C ARG A 59 1.35 4.72 -7.29
N ARG A 60 2.23 3.72 -7.09
CA ARG A 60 3.53 3.64 -7.77
C ARG A 60 3.40 3.47 -9.28
N TYR A 61 2.29 2.91 -9.76
CA TYR A 61 1.98 2.78 -11.18
C TYR A 61 1.35 4.06 -11.71
N LEU A 62 0.36 4.59 -10.99
CA LEU A 62 -0.45 5.72 -11.42
C LEU A 62 0.33 7.03 -11.49
N MET A 63 1.22 7.30 -10.53
CA MET A 63 1.96 8.57 -10.45
C MET A 63 2.98 8.76 -11.58
N VAL A 64 3.33 7.70 -12.31
CA VAL A 64 4.35 7.70 -13.37
C VAL A 64 3.76 7.22 -14.70
N CYS A 65 2.44 7.10 -14.80
CA CYS A 65 1.74 6.67 -16.00
C CYS A 65 1.12 7.89 -16.68
N ARG A 66 1.65 8.28 -17.85
CA ARG A 66 1.10 9.41 -18.63
C ARG A 66 -0.39 9.23 -18.99
N ILE A 67 -0.82 8.01 -19.29
CA ILE A 67 -2.23 7.73 -19.62
C ILE A 67 -3.13 7.94 -18.39
N ALA A 68 -2.67 7.57 -17.19
CA ALA A 68 -3.42 7.83 -15.95
C ALA A 68 -3.53 9.34 -15.66
N ASP A 69 -2.47 10.09 -15.97
CA ASP A 69 -2.41 11.54 -15.79
C ASP A 69 -3.32 12.29 -16.77
N GLU A 70 -3.29 11.93 -18.05
CA GLU A 70 -4.19 12.45 -19.09
C GLU A 70 -5.66 12.21 -18.75
N LEU A 71 -6.00 11.02 -18.24
CA LEU A 71 -7.34 10.68 -17.75
C LEU A 71 -7.69 11.33 -16.40
N ARG A 72 -6.75 12.06 -15.78
CA ARG A 72 -6.86 12.63 -14.44
C ARG A 72 -7.34 11.61 -13.40
N LEU A 73 -6.96 10.34 -13.59
CA LEU A 73 -7.61 9.20 -12.93
C LEU A 73 -7.62 9.33 -11.41
N VAL A 74 -6.48 9.75 -10.83
CA VAL A 74 -6.36 9.95 -9.38
C VAL A 74 -7.23 11.11 -8.91
N ARG A 75 -7.26 12.23 -9.65
CA ARG A 75 -8.07 13.40 -9.29
C ARG A 75 -9.55 13.07 -9.30
N GLU A 76 -10.03 12.39 -10.35
CA GLU A 76 -11.45 12.07 -10.52
C GLU A 76 -11.95 11.01 -9.51
N ASN A 77 -11.10 10.09 -9.07
CA ASN A 77 -11.51 9.02 -8.15
C ASN A 77 -11.23 9.33 -6.67
N ILE A 78 -10.11 10.00 -6.35
CA ILE A 78 -9.72 10.27 -4.95
C ILE A 78 -9.89 11.74 -4.52
N GLY A 79 -9.83 12.67 -5.47
CA GLY A 79 -9.92 14.11 -5.20
C GLY A 79 -8.90 14.58 -4.17
N ASP A 80 -9.38 15.32 -3.16
CA ASP A 80 -8.57 15.91 -2.10
C ASP A 80 -8.16 14.92 -1.00
N ARG A 81 -8.75 13.72 -0.98
CA ARG A 81 -8.46 12.67 0.01
C ARG A 81 -7.21 11.86 -0.34
N ARG A 82 -6.18 12.51 -0.88
CA ARG A 82 -4.94 11.86 -1.36
C ARG A 82 -4.17 11.16 -0.25
N HIS A 83 -4.33 11.58 1.01
CA HIS A 83 -3.72 10.94 2.16
C HIS A 83 -4.07 9.46 2.27
N LEU A 84 -5.25 9.06 1.79
CA LEU A 84 -5.71 7.68 1.79
C LEU A 84 -4.79 6.73 1.01
N MET A 85 -4.09 7.24 0.00
CA MET A 85 -3.12 6.50 -0.83
C MET A 85 -1.65 6.93 -0.61
N GLN A 86 -1.36 7.76 0.39
CA GLN A 86 -0.01 8.25 0.69
C GLN A 86 0.58 7.67 1.97
N ASN A 87 -0.19 7.66 3.05
CA ASN A 87 0.23 7.15 4.36
C ASN A 87 -0.91 6.33 4.95
N VAL A 88 -0.67 5.07 5.32
CA VAL A 88 -1.72 4.15 5.77
C VAL A 88 -2.16 4.41 7.22
N ASP A 89 -1.33 5.04 8.03
CA ASP A 89 -1.53 5.17 9.48
C ASP A 89 -2.19 6.51 9.86
N MET A 90 -2.25 7.47 8.93
CA MET A 90 -2.86 8.78 9.14
C MET A 90 -4.33 8.80 8.73
N TYR A 91 -5.18 9.32 9.62
CA TYR A 91 -6.63 9.43 9.46
C TYR A 91 -7.09 10.85 9.83
N SER A 92 -8.16 11.30 9.19
CA SER A 92 -8.95 12.46 9.60
C SER A 92 -10.14 12.02 10.46
N VAL A 93 -10.84 12.97 11.08
CA VAL A 93 -12.09 12.64 11.82
C VAL A 93 -13.15 12.13 10.85
N ALA A 94 -13.25 12.75 9.67
CA ALA A 94 -14.13 12.31 8.58
C ALA A 94 -13.87 10.85 8.20
N ASP A 95 -12.60 10.45 8.10
CA ASP A 95 -12.24 9.06 7.79
C ASP A 95 -12.74 8.10 8.87
N LEU A 96 -12.53 8.42 10.16
CA LEU A 96 -12.96 7.56 11.26
C LEU A 96 -14.48 7.40 11.32
N VAL A 97 -15.22 8.48 11.13
CA VAL A 97 -16.68 8.46 10.99
C VAL A 97 -17.08 7.59 9.77
N GLY A 98 -16.35 7.74 8.66
CA GLY A 98 -16.53 6.96 7.44
C GLY A 98 -16.22 5.47 7.61
N VAL A 99 -15.27 5.10 8.47
CA VAL A 99 -15.03 3.71 8.86
C VAL A 99 -16.21 3.18 9.64
N GLU A 100 -16.73 3.96 10.60
CA GLU A 100 -17.80 3.50 11.47
C GLU A 100 -19.10 3.23 10.72
N ASN A 101 -19.48 4.13 9.82
CA ASN A 101 -20.69 4.02 9.01
C ASN A 101 -20.51 3.26 7.67
N GLY A 102 -19.31 2.77 7.37
CA GLY A 102 -19.01 1.99 6.16
C GLY A 102 -18.80 2.80 4.87
N THR A 103 -19.07 4.10 4.85
CA THR A 103 -18.95 4.93 3.64
C THR A 103 -17.51 5.00 3.11
N LEU A 104 -16.50 5.01 3.99
CA LEU A 104 -15.10 5.00 3.56
C LEU A 104 -14.73 3.67 2.93
N LEU A 105 -15.26 2.56 3.45
CA LEU A 105 -14.99 1.23 2.92
C LEU A 105 -15.50 1.10 1.47
N ASP A 106 -16.73 1.53 1.22
CA ASP A 106 -17.33 1.48 -0.12
C ASP A 106 -16.65 2.43 -1.09
N PHE A 107 -16.25 3.61 -0.62
CA PHE A 107 -15.44 4.54 -1.39
C PHE A 107 -14.11 3.91 -1.82
N LEU A 108 -13.35 3.33 -0.88
CA LEU A 108 -12.06 2.70 -1.17
C LEU A 108 -12.18 1.54 -2.17
N ARG A 109 -13.24 0.71 -2.06
CA ARG A 109 -13.51 -0.38 -3.01
C ARG A 109 -13.74 0.16 -4.42
N LYS A 110 -14.55 1.21 -4.58
CA LYS A 110 -14.80 1.84 -5.88
C LYS A 110 -13.51 2.37 -6.51
N VAL A 111 -12.69 3.08 -5.72
CA VAL A 111 -11.40 3.61 -6.16
C VAL A 111 -10.45 2.48 -6.58
N LEU A 112 -10.36 1.41 -5.79
CA LEU A 112 -9.52 0.25 -6.11
C LEU A 112 -9.91 -0.38 -7.44
N VAL A 113 -11.20 -0.62 -7.68
CA VAL A 113 -11.68 -1.18 -8.96
C VAL A 113 -11.31 -0.29 -10.14
N ALA A 114 -11.48 1.03 -10.00
CA ALA A 114 -11.13 1.98 -11.05
C ALA A 114 -9.63 1.97 -11.36
N PHE A 115 -8.80 1.98 -10.34
CA PHE A 115 -7.34 1.98 -10.46
C PHE A 115 -6.80 0.65 -10.98
N GLU A 116 -7.31 -0.48 -10.47
CA GLU A 116 -6.92 -1.81 -10.90
C GLU A 116 -7.25 -2.03 -12.37
N ARG A 117 -8.46 -1.67 -12.79
CA ARG A 117 -8.86 -1.72 -14.21
C ARG A 117 -7.91 -0.94 -15.10
N HIS A 118 -7.52 0.28 -14.70
CA HIS A 118 -6.52 1.03 -15.44
C HIS A 118 -5.18 0.30 -15.46
N ILE A 119 -4.66 -0.12 -14.30
CA ILE A 119 -3.32 -0.71 -14.19
C ILE A 119 -3.21 -2.00 -15.03
N ARG A 120 -4.23 -2.85 -15.01
CA ARG A 120 -4.23 -4.11 -15.76
C ARG A 120 -4.37 -3.91 -17.27
N ASN A 121 -5.12 -2.90 -17.71
CA ASN A 121 -5.40 -2.67 -19.14
C ASN A 121 -4.49 -1.60 -19.78
N CYS A 122 -3.66 -0.91 -19.00
CA CYS A 122 -2.76 0.13 -19.50
C CYS A 122 -1.39 -0.45 -19.84
N VAL A 123 -0.97 -0.29 -21.10
CA VAL A 123 0.32 -0.78 -21.61
C VAL A 123 1.54 -0.27 -20.83
N ILE A 124 1.46 0.93 -20.26
CA ILE A 124 2.54 1.52 -19.46
C ILE A 124 2.63 0.86 -18.07
N CYS A 125 1.46 0.58 -17.48
CA CYS A 125 1.36 -0.03 -16.16
C CYS A 125 1.68 -1.52 -16.22
N SER A 126 1.14 -2.24 -17.21
CA SER A 126 1.38 -3.67 -17.41
C SER A 126 2.84 -3.97 -17.78
N GLY A 127 3.52 -3.06 -18.49
CA GLY A 127 4.97 -3.15 -18.74
C GLY A 127 5.84 -3.09 -17.47
N LYS A 128 5.26 -2.71 -16.32
CA LYS A 128 5.93 -2.70 -14.99
C LYS A 128 5.43 -3.81 -14.07
N ALA A 129 4.65 -4.74 -14.60
CA ALA A 129 4.20 -5.90 -13.86
C ALA A 129 5.32 -6.94 -13.73
N TYR A 130 5.06 -8.00 -12.96
CA TYR A 130 6.06 -9.01 -12.62
C TYR A 130 5.64 -10.37 -13.13
N ILE A 131 6.62 -11.18 -13.54
CA ILE A 131 6.46 -12.62 -13.75
C ILE A 131 7.14 -13.34 -12.59
N CYS A 132 6.50 -14.38 -12.07
CA CYS A 132 7.06 -15.12 -10.95
C CYS A 132 8.24 -15.99 -11.39
N GLU A 133 9.47 -15.64 -10.98
CA GLU A 133 10.70 -16.38 -11.33
C GLU A 133 10.73 -17.85 -10.86
N VAL A 134 9.84 -18.26 -9.95
CA VAL A 134 9.83 -19.61 -9.38
C VAL A 134 9.07 -20.60 -10.24
N CYS A 135 7.86 -20.22 -10.69
CA CYS A 135 7.03 -21.06 -11.56
C CYS A 135 7.16 -20.68 -13.03
N ASN A 136 7.61 -19.46 -13.32
CA ASN A 136 7.78 -18.92 -14.66
C ASN A 136 6.56 -19.16 -15.57
N ASN A 137 5.36 -19.08 -15.00
CA ASN A 137 4.11 -19.07 -15.76
C ASN A 137 3.88 -17.66 -16.31
N ASP A 138 3.10 -17.55 -17.38
CA ASP A 138 2.78 -16.26 -18.01
C ASP A 138 1.76 -15.41 -17.22
N GLU A 139 1.48 -15.79 -15.98
CA GLU A 139 0.59 -15.04 -15.10
C GLU A 139 1.29 -13.76 -14.64
N ILE A 140 0.66 -12.62 -14.97
CA ILE A 140 1.14 -11.31 -14.61
C ILE A 140 0.76 -11.00 -13.16
N LEU A 141 1.76 -10.62 -12.37
CA LEU A 141 1.61 -10.24 -10.97
C LEU A 141 1.81 -8.75 -10.74
N PHE A 142 1.00 -8.22 -9.85
CA PHE A 142 1.17 -6.91 -9.24
C PHE A 142 1.36 -7.03 -7.72
N PRO A 143 2.08 -6.10 -7.09
CA PRO A 143 2.29 -6.11 -5.64
C PRO A 143 1.01 -6.07 -4.78
N PHE A 144 -0.12 -5.63 -5.37
CA PHE A 144 -1.42 -5.51 -4.70
C PHE A 144 -2.32 -6.75 -4.84
N ASP A 145 -1.86 -7.78 -5.56
CA ASP A 145 -2.58 -9.05 -5.68
C ASP A 145 -2.50 -9.83 -4.37
N ASP A 146 -3.62 -10.45 -3.96
CA ASP A 146 -3.65 -11.22 -2.71
C ASP A 146 -2.73 -12.47 -2.78
N ALA A 147 -2.57 -13.03 -3.98
CA ALA A 147 -1.67 -14.15 -4.26
C ALA A 147 -0.20 -13.74 -4.39
N ALA A 148 0.13 -12.44 -4.39
CA ALA A 148 1.50 -11.96 -4.53
C ALA A 148 2.18 -11.73 -3.18
N VAL A 149 3.51 -11.83 -3.19
CA VAL A 149 4.39 -11.42 -2.09
C VAL A 149 5.59 -10.67 -2.65
N ALA A 150 5.89 -9.53 -2.03
CA ALA A 150 7.05 -8.71 -2.35
C ALA A 150 8.23 -9.08 -1.46
N CYS A 151 9.42 -9.23 -2.05
CA CYS A 151 10.64 -9.35 -1.29
C CYS A 151 10.96 -8.03 -0.58
N THR A 152 11.16 -8.06 0.74
CA THR A 152 11.47 -6.88 1.56
C THR A 152 12.83 -6.25 1.26
N ARG A 153 13.73 -6.97 0.57
CA ARG A 153 15.08 -6.50 0.24
C ARG A 153 15.16 -5.89 -1.16
N CYS A 154 14.66 -6.60 -2.18
CA CYS A 154 14.83 -6.20 -3.58
C CYS A 154 13.53 -5.83 -4.30
N ASN A 155 12.38 -5.88 -3.61
CA ASN A 155 11.04 -5.59 -4.14
C ASN A 155 10.61 -6.48 -5.32
N SER A 156 11.30 -7.59 -5.61
CA SER A 156 10.82 -8.57 -6.58
C SER A 156 9.49 -9.16 -6.10
N ILE A 157 8.55 -9.36 -7.02
CA ILE A 157 7.27 -9.99 -6.72
C ILE A 157 7.28 -11.45 -7.17
N SER A 158 6.65 -12.31 -6.37
CA SER A 158 6.44 -13.72 -6.69
C SER A 158 5.10 -14.17 -6.12
N HIS A 159 4.56 -15.30 -6.60
CA HIS A 159 3.41 -15.91 -5.93
C HIS A 159 3.77 -16.27 -4.49
N ARG A 160 2.84 -16.04 -3.57
CA ARG A 160 2.95 -16.38 -2.15
C ARG A 160 3.20 -17.87 -1.96
N SER A 161 2.49 -18.72 -2.70
CA SER A 161 2.69 -20.17 -2.71
C SER A 161 4.08 -20.56 -3.21
N CYS A 162 4.55 -19.93 -4.28
CA CYS A 162 5.89 -20.17 -4.83
C CYS A 162 7.00 -19.75 -3.87
N HIS A 163 6.84 -18.60 -3.21
CA HIS A 163 7.79 -18.10 -2.23
C HIS A 163 7.87 -19.04 -1.01
N ALA A 164 6.73 -19.53 -0.53
CA ALA A 164 6.67 -20.51 0.54
C ALA A 164 7.39 -21.82 0.16
N ARG A 165 7.20 -22.34 -1.05
CA ARG A 165 7.92 -23.54 -1.56
C ARG A 165 9.44 -23.35 -1.63
N LYS A 166 9.93 -22.11 -1.71
CA LYS A 166 11.35 -21.78 -1.68
C LYS A 166 11.83 -21.37 -0.28
N ASN A 167 11.17 -21.85 0.78
CA ASN A 167 11.50 -21.53 2.18
C ASN A 167 11.59 -20.02 2.44
N GLN A 168 10.69 -19.25 1.82
CA GLN A 168 10.67 -17.78 1.90
C GLN A 168 11.98 -17.12 1.41
N SER A 169 12.75 -17.84 0.58
CA SER A 169 13.95 -17.34 -0.05
C SER A 169 13.62 -16.63 -1.37
N CYS A 170 14.17 -15.44 -1.56
CA CYS A 170 14.04 -14.69 -2.81
C CYS A 170 15.17 -15.09 -3.77
N LEU A 171 14.82 -15.69 -4.92
CA LEU A 171 15.78 -16.14 -5.93
C LEU A 171 16.67 -15.00 -6.46
N LYS A 172 16.08 -13.82 -6.71
CA LYS A 172 16.83 -12.63 -7.11
C LYS A 172 17.86 -12.22 -6.06
N CYS A 173 17.49 -12.16 -4.79
CA CYS A 173 18.44 -11.86 -3.71
C CYS A 173 19.55 -12.90 -3.58
N THR A 174 19.25 -14.18 -3.81
CA THR A 174 20.27 -15.23 -3.84
C THR A 174 21.26 -15.01 -4.97
N ARG A 175 20.79 -14.74 -6.20
CA ARG A 175 21.67 -14.41 -7.33
C ARG A 175 22.52 -13.18 -7.07
N LEU A 176 21.93 -12.13 -6.48
CA LEU A 176 22.67 -10.90 -6.12
C LEU A 176 23.79 -11.19 -5.11
N ARG A 177 23.53 -11.97 -4.05
CA ARG A 177 24.55 -12.37 -3.07
C ARG A 177 25.69 -13.16 -3.68
N ILE A 178 25.38 -14.11 -4.58
CA ILE A 178 26.41 -14.91 -5.26
C ILE A 178 27.30 -13.99 -6.11
N ARG A 179 26.71 -13.07 -6.88
CA ARG A 179 27.46 -12.10 -7.69
C ARG A 179 28.32 -11.16 -6.84
N GLU A 180 27.80 -10.68 -5.72
CA GLU A 180 28.56 -9.86 -4.77
C GLU A 180 29.77 -10.62 -4.20
N GLN A 181 29.61 -11.92 -3.92
CA GLN A 181 30.70 -12.76 -3.41
C GLN A 181 31.75 -13.07 -4.48
N GLN A 182 31.32 -13.36 -5.71
CA GLN A 182 32.24 -13.56 -6.84
C GLN A 182 33.08 -12.31 -7.11
N MET A 183 32.44 -11.14 -7.20
CA MET A 183 33.15 -9.87 -7.39
C MET A 183 34.12 -9.56 -6.25
N ARG A 184 33.76 -9.90 -5.00
CA ARG A 184 34.67 -9.73 -3.85
C ARG A 184 35.89 -10.65 -3.96
N ASN A 185 35.70 -11.90 -4.36
CA ASN A 185 36.80 -12.84 -4.54
C ASN A 185 37.73 -12.39 -5.67
N GLU A 186 37.17 -11.96 -6.81
CA GLU A 186 37.96 -11.41 -7.93
C GLU A 186 38.82 -10.21 -7.51
N ILE A 187 38.28 -9.31 -6.68
CA ILE A 187 39.03 -8.16 -6.15
C ILE A 187 40.16 -8.62 -5.22
N LEU A 188 39.92 -9.63 -4.39
CA LEU A 188 40.94 -10.17 -3.48
C LEU A 188 42.04 -10.90 -4.26
N ASP A 189 41.68 -11.67 -5.28
CA ASP A 189 42.64 -12.39 -6.13
C ASP A 189 43.51 -11.39 -6.91
N ALA A 190 42.90 -10.33 -7.47
CA ALA A 190 43.63 -9.26 -8.15
C ALA A 190 44.53 -8.44 -7.19
N ALA A 191 44.11 -8.24 -5.94
CA ALA A 191 44.93 -7.56 -4.92
C ALA A 191 46.08 -8.42 -4.40
N ASN A 192 45.94 -9.75 -4.46
CA ASN A 192 46.95 -10.71 -4.01
C ASN A 192 47.94 -11.13 -5.12
N GLY A 193 47.80 -10.58 -6.34
CA GLY A 193 48.82 -10.67 -7.39
C GLY A 193 48.91 -12.04 -8.09
N ASN A 194 47.78 -12.67 -8.41
CA ASN A 194 47.70 -13.68 -9.46
C ASN A 194 47.04 -13.11 -10.72
#